data_AF-A0A7C2P8S3-F1
#
_entry.id   AF-A0A7C2P8S3-F1
#
_cell.length_a   1.000
_cell.length_b   1.000
_cell.length_c   1.000
_cell.angle_alpha   90.00
_cell.angle_beta   90.00
_cell.angle_gamma   90.00
#
_symmetry.space_group_name_H-M   'P 1'
#
loop_
_entity.id
_entity.type
_entity.pdbx_description
1 polymer ?
#
loop_
_entity_poly.entity_id
_entity_poly.type
_entity_poly.pdbx_seq_one_letter_code
_entity_poly.pdbx_strand_id
1 'polypeptide(L)'
;MGALRYLLFIAVGLVVASLLFLVLGFLVRANFDASVDFVEDWIVRATCNRYELSGTVRDTRGRPVAFAVVEASYLDERLTTRSASDGRFKLEAGEAICDRTPPRTVQLIVMADEFRPRRSSLPFDESSIEITLEPRDFAP
;
A
#
# COMPACT_ATOMS: atom_id res chain seq x y z
N MET A 1 39.83 -42.03 49.78
CA MET A 1 38.49 -41.39 49.69
C MET A 1 38.50 -39.96 49.13
N GLY A 2 39.64 -39.26 49.05
CA GLY A 2 39.71 -37.88 48.50
C GLY A 2 39.49 -37.79 46.98
N ALA A 3 40.17 -38.62 46.18
CA ALA A 3 40.13 -38.54 44.71
C ALA A 3 38.73 -38.74 44.11
N LEU A 4 37.92 -39.64 44.68
CA LEU A 4 36.54 -39.88 44.23
C LEU A 4 35.65 -38.65 44.43
N ARG A 5 35.84 -37.89 45.52
CA ARG A 5 35.11 -36.66 45.79
C ARG A 5 35.47 -35.57 44.77
N TYR A 6 36.75 -35.40 44.47
CA TYR A 6 37.18 -34.42 43.46
C TYR A 6 36.64 -34.75 42.06
N LEU A 7 36.62 -36.03 41.66
CA LEU A 7 36.02 -36.44 40.39
C LEU A 7 34.50 -36.17 40.34
N LEU A 8 33.80 -36.41 41.45
CA LEU A 8 32.37 -36.08 41.57
C LEU A 8 32.11 -34.56 41.46
N PHE A 9 32.93 -33.73 42.12
CA PHE A 9 32.82 -32.27 42.02
C PHE A 9 33.05 -31.76 40.60
N ILE A 10 34.04 -32.32 39.88
CA ILE A 10 34.31 -31.95 38.49
C ILE A 10 33.15 -32.38 37.58
N ALA A 11 32.64 -33.60 37.75
CA ALA A 11 31.51 -34.09 36.97
C ALA A 11 30.26 -33.23 37.17
N VAL A 12 29.92 -32.89 38.42
CA VAL A 12 28.78 -32.01 38.73
C VAL A 12 29.00 -30.62 38.15
N GLY A 13 30.20 -30.05 38.29
CA GLY A 13 30.54 -28.74 37.73
C GLY A 13 30.36 -28.68 36.21
N LEU A 14 30.80 -29.71 35.49
CA LEU A 14 30.63 -29.80 34.03
C LEU A 14 29.16 -29.88 33.63
N VAL A 15 28.35 -30.67 34.35
CA VAL A 15 26.91 -30.78 34.07
C VAL A 15 26.21 -29.44 34.29
N VAL A 16 26.50 -28.74 35.38
CA VAL A 16 25.92 -27.43 35.67
C VAL A 16 26.34 -26.39 34.62
N ALA A 17 27.61 -26.37 34.23
CA ALA A 17 28.11 -25.47 33.19
C ALA A 17 27.45 -25.73 31.83
N SER A 18 27.31 -27.00 31.44
CA SER A 18 26.60 -27.38 30.20
C SER A 18 25.13 -26.95 30.24
N LEU A 19 24.43 -27.16 31.36
CA LEU A 19 23.03 -26.74 31.50
C LEU A 19 22.88 -25.22 31.40
N LEU A 20 23.76 -24.47 32.08
CA LEU A 20 23.77 -23.01 31.98
C LEU A 20 24.00 -22.55 30.53
N PHE A 21 24.95 -23.15 29.83
CA PHE A 21 25.24 -22.80 28.43
C PHE A 21 24.07 -23.11 27.50
N LEU A 22 23.40 -24.25 27.68
CA LEU A 22 22.21 -24.62 26.90
C LEU A 22 21.04 -23.67 27.15
N VAL A 23 20.78 -23.32 28.41
CA VAL A 23 19.70 -22.37 28.77
C VAL A 23 20.01 -20.98 28.21
N LEU A 24 21.25 -20.51 28.34
CA LEU A 24 21.67 -19.21 27.82
C LEU A 24 21.54 -19.19 26.28
N GLY A 25 21.99 -20.25 25.60
CA GLY A 25 21.87 -20.38 24.15
C GLY A 25 20.41 -20.40 23.67
N PHE A 26 19.54 -21.09 24.40
CA PHE A 26 18.10 -21.10 24.11
C PHE A 26 17.47 -19.72 24.28
N LEU A 27 17.76 -19.02 25.39
CA LEU A 27 17.24 -17.68 25.65
C LEU A 27 17.71 -16.66 24.60
N VAL A 28 18.99 -16.72 24.23
CA VAL A 28 19.55 -15.88 23.16
C VAL A 28 18.81 -16.16 21.85
N ARG A 29 18.73 -17.43 21.43
CA ARG A 29 18.10 -17.79 20.16
C ARG A 29 16.61 -17.41 20.10
N ALA A 30 15.86 -17.65 21.17
CA ALA A 30 14.45 -17.29 21.25
C ALA A 30 14.22 -15.77 21.14
N ASN A 31 15.12 -14.94 21.69
CA ASN A 31 14.99 -13.49 21.61
C ASN A 31 15.39 -12.93 20.24
N PHE A 32 16.39 -13.53 19.58
CA PHE A 32 16.85 -13.10 18.26
C PHE A 32 15.90 -13.53 17.14
N ASP A 33 15.40 -14.78 17.11
CA ASP A 33 14.44 -15.23 16.08
C ASP A 33 13.13 -14.42 16.16
N ALA A 34 12.61 -14.17 17.37
CA ALA A 34 11.39 -13.38 17.55
C ALA A 34 11.55 -11.89 17.18
N SER A 35 12.74 -11.32 17.33
CA SER A 35 12.98 -9.90 17.02
C SER A 35 13.26 -9.66 15.54
N VAL A 36 13.86 -10.61 14.82
CA VAL A 36 14.17 -10.47 13.39
C VAL A 36 12.91 -10.66 12.55
N ASP A 37 12.08 -11.66 12.86
CA ASP A 37 10.82 -11.90 12.14
C ASP A 37 9.80 -10.76 12.32
N PHE A 38 9.76 -10.14 13.50
CA PHE A 38 8.81 -9.05 13.78
C PHE A 38 9.19 -7.73 13.09
N VAL A 39 10.48 -7.48 12.85
CA VAL A 39 10.95 -6.27 12.17
C VAL A 39 10.85 -6.42 10.64
N GLU A 40 11.09 -7.60 10.08
CA GLU A 40 10.92 -7.86 8.64
C GLU A 40 9.46 -7.73 8.19
N ASP A 41 8.48 -8.19 8.99
CA ASP A 41 7.07 -8.19 8.57
C ASP A 41 6.40 -6.78 8.64
N TRP A 42 6.92 -5.86 9.46
CA TRP A 42 6.38 -4.48 9.56
C TRP A 42 6.95 -3.53 8.49
N ILE A 43 8.20 -3.72 8.06
CA ILE A 43 8.84 -2.89 7.03
C ILE A 43 8.28 -3.21 5.63
N VAL A 44 7.96 -4.48 5.36
CA VAL A 44 7.44 -4.92 4.05
C VAL A 44 5.98 -4.49 3.84
N ARG A 45 5.16 -4.43 4.91
CA ARG A 45 3.76 -3.96 4.81
C ARG A 45 3.63 -2.43 4.71
N ALA A 46 4.69 -1.70 5.05
CA ALA A 46 4.73 -0.24 4.95
C ALA A 46 5.17 0.29 3.56
N THR A 47 5.56 -0.58 2.63
CA THR A 47 6.16 -0.16 1.34
C THR A 47 5.30 -0.43 0.11
N CYS A 48 4.17 -1.14 0.27
CA CYS A 48 3.23 -1.36 -0.82
C CYS A 48 2.25 -0.19 -0.96
N ASN A 49 2.33 0.56 -2.06
CA ASN A 49 1.41 1.63 -2.38
C ASN A 49 0.35 1.14 -3.38
N ARG A 50 -0.92 1.39 -3.07
CA ARG A 50 -2.03 1.09 -3.98
C ARG A 50 -2.69 2.39 -4.42
N TYR A 51 -2.87 2.55 -5.72
CA TYR A 51 -3.57 3.72 -6.25
C TYR A 51 -5.07 3.65 -5.96
N GLU A 52 -5.59 4.67 -5.29
CA GLU A 52 -7.02 4.87 -5.08
C GLU A 52 -7.35 6.35 -5.27
N LEU A 53 -8.30 6.64 -6.15
CA LEU A 53 -8.81 7.98 -6.40
C LEU A 53 -10.35 7.97 -6.30
N SER A 54 -10.87 8.80 -5.41
CA SER A 54 -12.29 9.10 -5.32
C SER A 54 -12.58 10.49 -5.87
N GLY A 55 -13.82 10.77 -6.27
CA GLY A 55 -14.14 12.12 -6.70
C GLY A 55 -15.56 12.34 -7.12
N THR A 56 -15.83 13.56 -7.56
CA THR A 56 -17.11 13.97 -8.14
C THR A 56 -16.91 14.66 -9.48
N VAL A 57 -17.80 14.37 -10.42
CA VAL A 57 -17.87 15.04 -11.72
C VAL A 57 -19.09 15.94 -11.74
N ARG A 58 -18.88 17.22 -12.03
CA ARG A 58 -19.92 18.25 -12.11
C ARG A 58 -19.83 19.07 -13.39
N ASP A 59 -20.94 19.69 -13.78
CA ASP A 59 -20.94 20.71 -14.83
C ASP A 59 -20.54 22.09 -14.27
N THR A 60 -20.40 23.09 -15.15
CA THR A 60 -20.10 24.49 -14.78
C THR A 60 -21.20 25.15 -13.95
N ARG A 61 -22.38 24.53 -13.81
CA ARG A 61 -23.50 24.98 -12.98
C ARG A 61 -23.57 24.22 -11.64
N GLY A 62 -22.58 23.38 -11.35
CA GLY A 62 -22.50 22.57 -10.13
C GLY A 62 -23.38 21.31 -10.11
N ARG A 63 -24.06 20.98 -11.22
CA ARG A 63 -24.91 19.79 -11.32
C ARG A 63 -24.04 18.54 -11.49
N PRO A 64 -24.39 17.40 -10.86
CA PRO A 64 -23.62 16.18 -11.04
C PRO A 64 -23.75 15.66 -12.49
N VAL A 65 -22.64 15.18 -13.04
CA VAL A 65 -22.61 14.53 -14.36
C VAL A 65 -22.59 13.02 -14.15
N ALA A 66 -23.71 12.38 -14.45
CA ALA A 66 -23.86 10.94 -14.34
C ALA A 66 -23.18 10.20 -15.50
N PHE A 67 -22.70 8.98 -15.22
CA PHE A 67 -22.16 8.06 -16.21
C PHE A 67 -20.97 8.59 -17.03
N ALA A 68 -20.29 9.63 -16.53
CA ALA A 68 -19.05 10.11 -17.11
C ALA A 68 -17.99 9.00 -17.04
N VAL A 69 -17.33 8.72 -18.15
CA VAL A 69 -16.21 7.78 -18.22
C VAL A 69 -14.99 8.49 -17.65
N VAL A 70 -14.45 7.91 -16.58
CA VAL A 70 -13.25 8.39 -15.89
C VAL A 70 -12.14 7.39 -16.15
N GLU A 71 -11.03 7.88 -16.69
CA GLU A 71 -9.90 7.07 -17.07
C GLU A 71 -8.61 7.63 -16.48
N ALA A 72 -7.85 6.78 -15.81
CA ALA A 72 -6.53 7.12 -15.30
C ALA A 72 -5.46 6.26 -15.99
N SER A 73 -4.42 6.92 -16.50
CA SER A 73 -3.20 6.26 -16.96
C SER A 73 -2.21 6.24 -15.80
N TYR A 74 -1.96 5.05 -15.29
CA TYR A 74 -1.16 4.80 -14.09
C TYR A 74 -0.09 3.77 -14.42
N LEU A 75 1.18 4.17 -14.34
CA LEU A 75 2.30 3.38 -14.87
C LEU A 75 2.03 2.95 -16.33
N ASP A 76 1.90 1.65 -16.57
CA ASP A 76 1.60 1.01 -17.84
C ASP A 76 0.16 0.47 -17.90
N GLU A 77 -0.64 0.76 -16.87
CA GLU A 77 -2.03 0.35 -16.74
C GLU A 77 -2.99 1.51 -17.07
N ARG A 78 -4.15 1.11 -17.59
CA ARG A 78 -5.27 2.01 -17.86
C ARG A 78 -6.43 1.58 -16.98
N LEU A 79 -6.73 2.41 -15.99
CA LEU A 79 -7.83 2.20 -15.07
C LEU A 79 -9.04 2.97 -15.59
N THR A 80 -10.20 2.33 -15.63
CA THR A 80 -11.43 2.93 -16.14
C THR A 80 -12.57 2.70 -15.17
N THR A 81 -13.34 3.74 -14.89
CA THR A 81 -14.57 3.68 -14.10
C THR A 81 -15.63 4.61 -14.70
N ARG A 82 -16.85 4.57 -14.15
CA ARG A 82 -17.91 5.50 -14.50
C ARG A 82 -18.42 6.23 -13.27
N SER A 83 -18.78 7.50 -13.41
CA SER A 83 -19.49 8.20 -12.34
C SER A 83 -20.89 7.63 -12.16
N ALA A 84 -21.33 7.57 -10.90
CA ALA A 84 -22.69 7.20 -10.52
C ALA A 84 -23.68 8.32 -10.87
N SER A 85 -24.97 8.08 -10.62
CA SER A 85 -26.04 9.05 -10.90
C SER A 85 -25.91 10.37 -10.14
N ASP A 86 -25.17 10.38 -9.04
CA ASP A 86 -24.86 11.56 -8.23
C ASP A 86 -23.52 12.21 -8.59
N GLY A 87 -22.89 11.77 -9.68
CA GLY A 87 -21.61 12.26 -10.16
C GLY A 87 -20.39 11.73 -9.41
N ARG A 88 -20.56 10.92 -8.36
CA ARG A 88 -19.42 10.34 -7.62
C ARG A 88 -18.78 9.20 -8.40
N PHE A 89 -17.46 9.08 -8.31
CA PHE A 89 -16.73 7.94 -8.85
C PHE A 89 -15.70 7.46 -7.84
N LYS A 90 -15.30 6.19 -7.99
CA LYS A 90 -14.15 5.60 -7.32
C LYS A 90 -13.37 4.79 -8.35
N LEU A 91 -12.06 4.98 -8.35
CA LEU A 91 -11.10 4.33 -9.23
C LEU A 91 -9.99 3.76 -8.36
N GLU A 92 -9.68 2.48 -8.54
CA GLU A 92 -8.78 1.73 -7.67
C GLU A 92 -7.95 0.79 -8.55
N ALA A 93 -6.64 0.75 -8.34
CA ALA A 93 -5.77 -0.19 -9.04
C ALA A 93 -6.05 -1.62 -8.57
N GLY A 94 -5.99 -2.59 -9.49
CA GLY A 94 -6.17 -4.00 -9.17
C GLY A 94 -5.07 -4.55 -8.27
N GLU A 95 -3.84 -4.09 -8.47
CA GLU A 95 -2.64 -4.56 -7.77
C GLU A 95 -1.96 -3.44 -6.97
N ALA A 96 -1.36 -3.80 -5.84
CA ALA A 96 -0.52 -2.90 -5.07
C ALA A 96 0.92 -2.94 -5.61
N ILE A 97 1.59 -1.79 -5.69
CA ILE A 97 2.99 -1.72 -6.05
C ILE A 97 3.84 -1.84 -4.80
N CYS A 98 4.58 -2.93 -4.66
CA CYS A 98 5.56 -3.12 -3.59
C CYS A 98 7.01 -2.93 -4.08
N ASP A 99 7.30 -3.28 -5.34
CA ASP A 99 8.68 -3.39 -5.85
C ASP A 99 9.12 -2.23 -6.75
N ARG A 100 8.27 -1.20 -6.92
CA ARG A 100 8.56 -0.05 -7.80
C ARG A 100 8.22 1.27 -7.13
N THR A 101 8.95 2.31 -7.48
CA THR A 101 8.60 3.67 -7.06
C THR A 101 7.32 4.12 -7.80
N PRO A 102 6.27 4.56 -7.09
CA PRO A 102 5.06 5.07 -7.74
C PRO A 102 5.38 6.31 -8.60
N PRO A 103 4.59 6.55 -9.66
CA PRO A 103 4.78 7.74 -10.48
C PRO A 103 4.49 8.99 -9.64
N ARG A 104 5.13 10.11 -9.93
CA ARG A 104 4.82 11.38 -9.23
C ARG A 104 3.43 11.90 -9.58
N THR A 105 2.99 11.63 -10.82
CA THR A 105 1.73 12.12 -11.36
C THR A 105 1.01 11.07 -12.16
N VAL A 106 -0.32 11.09 -12.09
CA VAL A 106 -1.25 10.26 -12.85
C VAL A 106 -2.00 11.15 -13.85
N GLN A 107 -2.11 10.71 -15.10
CA GLN A 107 -2.91 11.42 -16.09
C GLN A 107 -4.35 10.92 -16.02
N LEU A 108 -5.28 11.84 -15.80
CA LEU A 108 -6.71 11.58 -15.75
C LEU A 108 -7.40 12.19 -16.97
N ILE A 109 -8.28 11.42 -17.59
CA ILE A 109 -9.16 11.86 -18.67
C ILE A 109 -10.60 11.57 -18.25
N VAL A 110 -11.45 12.60 -18.27
CA VAL A 110 -12.88 12.46 -17.99
C VAL A 110 -13.69 12.86 -19.21
N MET A 111 -14.61 11.99 -19.60
CA MET A 111 -15.40 12.11 -20.83
C MET A 111 -16.87 11.87 -20.52
N ALA A 112 -17.74 12.66 -21.14
CA ALA A 112 -19.19 12.48 -21.15
C ALA A 112 -19.73 13.03 -22.47
N ASP A 113 -20.81 12.47 -22.99
CA ASP A 113 -21.27 12.70 -24.38
C ASP A 113 -21.56 14.18 -24.69
N GLU A 114 -22.19 14.89 -23.76
CA GLU A 114 -22.58 16.30 -23.91
C GLU A 114 -21.47 17.30 -23.51
N PHE A 115 -20.29 16.80 -23.13
CA PHE A 115 -19.22 17.61 -22.54
C PHE A 115 -17.91 17.51 -23.32
N ARG A 116 -17.08 18.54 -23.21
CA ARG A 116 -15.70 18.49 -23.70
C ARG A 116 -14.86 17.57 -22.80
N PRO A 117 -14.06 16.65 -23.35
CA PRO A 117 -13.15 15.83 -22.55
C PRO A 117 -12.20 16.69 -21.73
N ARG A 118 -12.09 16.42 -20.43
CA ARG A 118 -11.16 17.10 -19.54
C ARG A 118 -9.96 16.21 -19.29
N ARG A 119 -8.76 16.75 -19.51
CA ARG A 119 -7.50 16.10 -19.11
C ARG A 119 -6.92 16.83 -17.90
N SER A 120 -6.49 16.07 -16.91
CA SER A 120 -5.89 16.58 -15.67
C SER A 120 -4.66 15.76 -15.33
N SER A 121 -3.64 16.39 -14.75
CA SER A 121 -2.48 15.72 -14.19
C SER A 121 -2.55 15.88 -12.67
N LEU A 122 -2.61 14.76 -11.95
CA LEU A 122 -2.80 14.74 -10.50
C LEU A 122 -1.59 14.11 -9.81
N PRO A 123 -1.21 14.55 -8.61
CA PRO A 123 -0.26 13.80 -7.79
C PRO A 123 -0.76 12.37 -7.53
N PHE A 124 0.15 11.41 -7.40
CA PHE A 124 -0.21 10.03 -7.09
C PHE A 124 -0.84 9.88 -5.70
N ASP A 125 -0.41 10.70 -4.75
CA ASP A 125 -0.89 10.67 -3.36
C ASP A 125 -2.26 11.35 -3.18
N GLU A 126 -2.84 11.89 -4.26
CA GLU A 126 -4.14 12.54 -4.24
C GLU A 126 -5.27 11.50 -4.14
N SER A 127 -6.01 11.54 -3.04
CA SER A 127 -7.08 10.57 -2.75
C SER A 127 -8.49 11.04 -3.16
N SER A 128 -8.68 12.34 -3.39
CA SER A 128 -9.98 12.91 -3.76
C SER A 128 -9.87 14.06 -4.76
N ILE A 129 -10.81 14.16 -5.70
CA ILE A 129 -10.87 15.30 -6.62
C ILE A 129 -12.30 15.70 -7.00
N GLU A 130 -12.50 17.00 -7.21
CA GLU A 130 -13.68 17.54 -7.89
C GLU A 130 -13.32 17.96 -9.32
N ILE A 131 -14.10 17.48 -10.29
CA ILE A 131 -13.85 17.68 -11.71
C ILE A 131 -15.02 18.42 -12.31
N THR A 132 -14.75 19.58 -12.90
CA THR A 132 -15.75 20.36 -13.64
C THR A 132 -15.59 20.10 -15.14
N LEU A 133 -16.68 19.69 -15.78
CA LEU A 133 -16.77 19.52 -17.22
C LEU A 133 -17.46 20.72 -17.87
N GLU A 134 -16.89 21.17 -18.98
CA GLU A 134 -17.45 22.22 -19.80
C GLU A 134 -18.39 21.60 -20.85
N PRO A 135 -19.60 22.16 -21.05
CA PRO A 135 -20.48 21.73 -22.14
C PRO A 135 -19.78 21.83 -23.49
N ARG A 136 -20.09 20.89 -24.38
CA ARG A 136 -19.66 21.00 -25.78
C ARG A 136 -20.55 22.04 -26.47
N ASP A 137 -19.96 23.12 -26.97
CA ASP A 137 -20.68 24.06 -27.83
C ASP A 137 -20.95 23.37 -29.17
N PHE A 138 -22.18 22.92 -29.37
CA PHE A 138 -22.66 22.55 -30.68
C PHE A 138 -23.08 23.84 -31.39
N ALA A 139 -22.13 24.48 -32.10
CA ALA A 139 -22.50 25.50 -33.06
C ALA A 139 -23.25 24.82 -34.23
N PRO A 140 -24.45 25.30 -34.62
CA PRO A 140 -25.21 24.75 -35.75
C PRO A 140 -24.53 25.01 -37.10
#